data_AF-R0MR83-F1
#
_entry.id   AF-R0MR83-F1
#
_cell.length_a   1.000
_cell.length_b   1.000
_cell.length_c   1.000
_cell.angle_alpha   90.00
_cell.angle_beta   90.00
_cell.angle_gamma   90.00
#
_symmetry.space_group_name_H-M   'P 1'
#
loop_
_entity.id
_entity.type
_entity.pdbx_description
1 polymer ?
#
loop_
_entity_poly.entity_id
_entity_poly.type
_entity_poly.pdbx_seq_one_letter_code
_entity_poly.pdbx_strand_id
1 'polypeptide(L)'
;MFKTRFIETVEKRLSLFELLNKLFRMFFLFDNYRNKYVSVFHAFSVFKINERSRLEEKDNLRYSTFCCIGMPMARLFVSYFTADGHEIYHPVVLKKRATIFLNDTKKDYLLFLNTLIVENTDLKYVKMFLCALHEKINGNDPFTEFFETLKKTEKNYYIDMVNIL
;
A
#
# COMPACT_ATOMS: atom_id res chain seq x y z
N MET A 1 4.64 -0.71 31.80
CA MET A 1 5.97 -1.34 31.61
C MET A 1 6.23 -1.77 30.15
N PHE A 2 5.28 -2.45 29.48
CA PHE A 2 5.47 -2.91 28.08
C PHE A 2 5.43 -1.77 27.05
N LYS A 3 4.49 -0.82 27.18
CA LYS A 3 4.37 0.37 26.30
C LYS A 3 5.68 1.16 26.27
N THR A 4 6.31 1.38 27.42
CA THR A 4 7.57 2.12 27.58
C THR A 4 8.76 1.42 26.89
N ARG A 5 8.97 0.11 27.12
CA ARG A 5 10.02 -0.68 26.45
C ARG A 5 9.85 -0.74 24.93
N PHE A 6 8.61 -0.77 24.47
CA PHE A 6 8.33 -0.81 23.04
C PHE A 6 8.48 0.57 22.39
N ILE A 7 8.09 1.66 23.08
CA ILE A 7 8.40 3.04 22.66
C ILE A 7 9.91 3.21 22.51
N GLU A 8 10.72 2.77 23.47
CA GLU A 8 12.19 2.75 23.35
C GLU A 8 12.68 1.90 22.15
N THR A 9 11.95 0.85 21.78
CA THR A 9 12.29 0.00 20.62
C THR A 9 11.89 0.67 19.30
N VAL A 10 10.77 1.38 19.27
CA VAL A 10 10.31 2.20 18.14
C VAL A 10 11.25 3.39 17.96
N GLU A 11 11.68 4.05 19.03
CA GLU A 11 12.70 5.10 19.00
C GLU A 11 14.04 4.58 18.46
N LYS A 12 14.49 3.40 18.92
CA LYS A 12 15.67 2.72 18.35
C LYS A 12 15.53 2.35 16.88
N ARG A 13 14.29 2.22 16.38
CA ARG A 13 13.95 1.91 14.98
C ARG A 13 13.32 3.09 14.26
N LEU A 14 13.40 4.30 14.81
CA LEU A 14 12.74 5.48 14.25
C LEU A 14 13.25 5.76 12.84
N SER A 15 14.55 5.59 12.62
CA SER A 15 15.19 5.70 11.31
C SER A 15 14.57 4.76 10.25
N LEU A 16 14.13 3.56 10.65
CA LEU A 16 13.44 2.62 9.76
C LEU A 16 12.06 3.15 9.39
N PHE A 17 11.31 3.69 10.35
CA PHE A 17 10.00 4.27 10.09
C PHE A 17 10.07 5.57 9.30
N GLU A 18 11.11 6.39 9.49
CA GLU A 18 11.40 7.55 8.65
C GLU A 18 11.71 7.16 7.20
N LEU A 19 12.51 6.10 7.01
CA LEU A 19 12.76 5.53 5.69
C LEU A 19 11.46 5.02 5.06
N LEU A 20 10.65 4.29 5.83
CA LEU A 20 9.36 3.79 5.39
C LEU A 20 8.41 4.94 5.01
N ASN A 21 8.41 6.03 5.77
CA ASN A 21 7.63 7.24 5.46
C ASN A 21 8.03 7.87 4.14
N LYS A 22 9.33 7.93 3.84
CA LYS A 22 9.84 8.40 2.54
C LYS A 22 9.41 7.47 1.41
N LEU A 23 9.50 6.14 1.61
CA LEU A 23 9.05 5.16 0.61
C LEU A 23 7.53 5.26 0.35
N PHE A 24 6.71 5.36 1.39
CA PHE A 24 5.26 5.50 1.24
C PHE A 24 4.85 6.85 0.64
N ARG A 25 5.63 7.91 0.89
CA ARG A 25 5.48 9.15 0.13
C ARG A 25 5.73 8.93 -1.36
N MET A 26 6.78 8.19 -1.73
CA MET A 26 7.03 7.86 -3.13
C MET A 26 5.89 7.03 -3.73
N PHE A 27 5.34 6.07 -2.99
CA PHE A 27 4.19 5.29 -3.43
C PHE A 27 2.97 6.15 -3.71
N PHE A 28 2.62 7.01 -2.75
CA PHE A 28 1.53 7.99 -2.90
C PHE A 28 1.73 8.90 -4.11
N LEU A 29 2.93 9.43 -4.31
CA LEU A 29 3.23 10.28 -5.46
C LEU A 29 3.13 9.50 -6.77
N PHE A 30 3.70 8.29 -6.83
CA PHE A 30 3.66 7.44 -8.01
C PHE A 30 2.24 7.16 -8.46
N ASP A 31 1.37 6.70 -7.54
CA ASP A 31 -0.02 6.36 -7.85
C ASP A 31 -0.83 7.60 -8.26
N ASN A 32 -0.59 8.75 -7.62
CA ASN A 32 -1.20 10.02 -8.04
C ASN A 32 -0.77 10.45 -9.45
N TYR A 33 0.51 10.29 -9.79
CA TYR A 33 1.01 10.62 -11.12
C TYR A 33 0.54 9.61 -12.16
N ARG A 34 0.44 8.33 -11.82
CA ARG A 34 -0.12 7.29 -12.68
C ARG A 34 -1.52 7.67 -13.17
N ASN A 35 -2.36 8.19 -12.27
CA ASN A 35 -3.72 8.63 -12.62
C ASN A 35 -3.75 9.87 -13.53
N LYS A 36 -2.71 10.70 -13.51
CA LYS A 36 -2.58 11.87 -14.40
C LYS A 36 -2.00 11.51 -15.77
N TYR A 37 -1.09 10.54 -15.83
CA TYR A 37 -0.34 10.19 -17.05
C TYR A 37 -0.85 8.89 -17.68
N VAL A 38 -2.17 8.80 -17.89
CA VAL A 38 -2.82 7.65 -18.55
C VAL A 38 -2.22 7.36 -19.95
N SER A 39 -1.69 8.39 -20.61
CA SER A 39 -1.02 8.29 -21.91
C SER A 39 0.19 7.35 -21.93
N VAL A 40 0.94 7.24 -20.83
CA VAL A 40 2.10 6.33 -20.73
C VAL A 40 1.65 4.86 -20.84
N PHE A 41 0.51 4.53 -20.24
CA PHE A 41 -0.07 3.18 -20.27
C PHE A 41 -0.73 2.87 -21.62
N HIS A 42 -1.27 3.90 -22.28
CA HIS A 42 -1.73 3.78 -23.66
C HIS A 42 -0.56 3.56 -24.62
N ALA A 43 0.55 4.28 -24.44
CA ALA A 43 1.77 4.11 -25.23
C ALA A 43 2.32 2.69 -25.10
N PHE A 44 2.30 2.10 -23.89
CA PHE A 44 2.66 0.70 -23.71
C PHE A 44 1.73 -0.27 -24.46
N SER A 45 0.43 0.03 -24.50
CA SER A 45 -0.54 -0.78 -25.26
C SER A 45 -0.26 -0.75 -26.77
N VAL A 46 0.08 0.41 -27.31
CA VAL A 46 0.49 0.59 -28.71
C VAL A 46 1.81 -0.12 -28.99
N PHE A 47 2.81 0.05 -28.11
CA PHE A 47 4.09 -0.65 -28.19
C PHE A 47 3.90 -2.18 -28.27
N LYS A 48 3.03 -2.74 -27.42
CA LYS A 48 2.73 -4.17 -27.41
C LYS A 48 2.14 -4.68 -28.73
N ILE A 49 1.36 -3.87 -29.44
CA ILE A 49 0.79 -4.26 -30.75
C ILE A 49 1.87 -4.27 -31.82
N ASN A 50 2.72 -3.25 -31.83
CA ASN A 50 3.70 -3.03 -32.89
C ASN A 50 5.01 -3.81 -32.70
N GLU A 51 5.42 -4.08 -31.46
CA GLU A 51 6.75 -4.56 -31.13
C GLU A 51 6.74 -5.71 -30.08
N ARG A 52 5.70 -6.54 -30.07
CA ARG A 52 5.50 -7.62 -29.07
C ARG A 52 6.73 -8.52 -28.89
N SER A 53 7.45 -8.82 -29.97
CA SER A 53 8.62 -9.71 -29.98
C SER A 53 9.86 -9.14 -29.28
N ARG A 54 9.88 -7.85 -28.93
CA ARG A 54 11.02 -7.21 -28.24
C ARG A 54 11.06 -7.49 -26.74
N LEU A 55 9.98 -8.02 -26.17
CA LEU A 55 9.90 -8.40 -24.76
C LEU A 55 9.54 -9.87 -24.63
N GLU A 56 10.12 -10.53 -23.64
CA GLU A 56 9.67 -11.87 -23.25
C GLU A 56 8.18 -11.85 -22.89
N GLU A 57 7.48 -12.95 -23.18
CA GLU A 57 6.04 -13.06 -22.91
C GLU A 57 5.71 -12.80 -21.43
N LYS A 58 6.59 -13.27 -20.53
CA LYS A 58 6.49 -13.06 -19.10
C LYS A 58 6.51 -11.58 -18.73
N ASP A 59 7.39 -10.78 -19.32
CA ASP A 59 7.49 -9.35 -19.03
C ASP A 59 6.36 -8.56 -19.67
N ASN A 60 5.95 -8.93 -20.89
CA ASN A 60 4.74 -8.41 -21.52
C ASN A 60 3.51 -8.56 -20.61
N LEU A 61 3.36 -9.74 -19.99
CA LEU A 61 2.28 -10.02 -19.05
C LEU A 61 2.42 -9.17 -17.78
N ARG A 62 3.60 -9.11 -17.16
CA ARG A 62 3.85 -8.32 -15.95
C ARG A 62 3.56 -6.84 -16.16
N TYR A 63 4.07 -6.25 -17.23
CA TYR A 63 3.84 -4.84 -17.54
C TYR A 63 2.37 -4.58 -17.90
N SER A 64 1.74 -5.46 -18.69
CA SER A 64 0.31 -5.33 -18.99
C SER A 64 -0.52 -5.34 -17.70
N THR A 65 -0.24 -6.26 -16.77
CA THR A 65 -0.93 -6.30 -15.49
C THR A 65 -0.68 -5.04 -14.68
N PHE A 66 0.58 -4.58 -14.59
CA PHE A 66 0.93 -3.35 -13.88
C PHE A 66 0.17 -2.14 -14.43
N CYS A 67 0.06 -2.02 -15.76
CA CYS A 67 -0.66 -0.94 -16.43
C CYS A 67 -2.16 -0.92 -16.08
N CYS A 68 -2.77 -2.10 -15.88
CA CYS A 68 -4.17 -2.24 -15.54
C CYS A 68 -4.49 -1.93 -14.08
N ILE A 69 -3.50 -1.79 -13.20
CA ILE A 69 -3.74 -1.46 -11.78
C ILE A 69 -3.86 0.06 -11.63
N GLY A 70 -4.96 0.52 -11.01
CA GLY A 70 -5.21 1.94 -10.76
C GLY A 70 -4.31 2.54 -9.67
N MET A 71 -3.94 1.75 -8.66
CA MET A 71 -3.01 2.14 -7.58
C MET A 71 -1.97 1.04 -7.36
N PRO A 72 -1.00 0.88 -8.28
CA PRO A 72 -0.06 -0.23 -8.24
C PRO A 72 0.77 -0.26 -6.95
N MET A 73 1.14 0.90 -6.39
CA MET A 73 1.96 0.94 -5.18
C MET A 73 1.16 0.66 -3.91
N ALA A 74 -0.06 1.23 -3.80
CA ALA A 74 -0.97 0.85 -2.72
C ALA A 74 -1.31 -0.64 -2.76
N ARG A 75 -1.54 -1.20 -3.95
CA ARG A 75 -1.82 -2.64 -4.10
C ARG A 75 -0.63 -3.51 -3.72
N LEU A 76 0.59 -3.10 -4.08
CA LEU A 76 1.83 -3.77 -3.66
C LEU A 76 2.00 -3.77 -2.14
N PHE A 77 1.69 -2.64 -1.49
CA PHE A 77 1.73 -2.54 -0.03
C PHE A 77 0.71 -3.48 0.61
N VAL A 78 -0.56 -3.42 0.20
CA VAL A 78 -1.62 -4.26 0.77
C VAL A 78 -1.31 -5.75 0.54
N SER A 79 -0.85 -6.14 -0.65
CA SER A 79 -0.58 -7.55 -0.96
C SER A 79 0.51 -8.16 -0.07
N TYR A 80 1.45 -7.37 0.45
CA TYR A 80 2.47 -7.84 1.39
C TYR A 80 1.86 -8.38 2.70
N PHE A 81 0.72 -7.84 3.12
CA PHE A 81 0.04 -8.24 4.36
C PHE A 81 -1.10 -9.24 4.14
N THR A 82 -1.52 -9.44 2.89
CA THR A 82 -2.73 -10.22 2.56
C THR A 82 -2.46 -11.48 1.74
N ALA A 83 -1.28 -11.65 1.14
CA ALA A 83 -0.94 -12.84 0.37
C ALA A 83 -0.61 -14.04 1.27
N ASP A 84 -1.23 -15.19 1.03
CA ASP A 84 -0.98 -16.46 1.74
C ASP A 84 0.41 -17.08 1.41
N GLY A 85 1.16 -16.52 0.46
CA GLY A 85 2.48 -17.01 0.05
C GLY A 85 3.42 -15.87 -0.36
N HIS A 86 4.71 -16.18 -0.57
CA HIS A 86 5.76 -15.25 -1.01
C HIS A 86 5.57 -14.70 -2.45
N GLU A 87 4.34 -14.63 -2.96
CA GLU A 87 3.99 -14.04 -4.26
C GLU A 87 4.06 -12.50 -4.23
N ILE A 88 5.17 -11.96 -3.71
CA ILE A 88 5.48 -10.53 -3.78
C ILE A 88 6.06 -10.18 -5.17
N TYR A 89 6.37 -11.18 -6.01
CA TYR A 89 7.14 -10.98 -7.24
C TYR A 89 6.37 -11.07 -8.57
N HIS A 90 5.08 -11.45 -8.55
CA HIS A 90 4.32 -11.61 -9.79
C HIS A 90 2.89 -11.08 -9.69
N PRO A 91 2.57 -9.95 -10.35
CA PRO A 91 1.18 -9.52 -10.58
C PRO A 91 0.36 -10.56 -11.40
N VAL A 92 1.03 -11.58 -11.95
CA VAL A 92 0.49 -12.56 -12.88
C VAL A 92 -0.61 -13.44 -12.24
N VAL A 93 -0.59 -13.61 -10.92
CA VAL A 93 -1.58 -14.41 -10.19
C VAL A 93 -2.45 -13.51 -9.29
N LEU A 94 -2.93 -12.39 -9.84
CA LEU A 94 -4.08 -11.68 -9.25
C LEU A 94 -5.38 -12.46 -9.53
N LYS A 95 -5.43 -13.75 -9.20
CA LYS A 95 -6.70 -14.49 -9.12
C LYS A 95 -7.45 -13.92 -7.93
N LYS A 96 -8.62 -13.31 -8.15
CA LYS A 96 -9.88 -13.35 -7.36
C LYS A 96 -9.83 -13.60 -5.83
N ARG A 97 -8.72 -13.37 -5.14
CA ARG A 97 -8.51 -13.63 -3.72
C ARG A 97 -8.63 -12.31 -2.99
N ALA A 98 -9.86 -11.83 -2.94
CA ALA A 98 -10.27 -10.67 -2.15
C ALA A 98 -10.52 -11.06 -0.69
N THR A 99 -9.74 -11.98 -0.12
CA THR A 99 -9.99 -12.48 1.23
C THR A 99 -8.69 -12.45 2.01
N ILE A 100 -8.60 -11.46 2.88
CA ILE A 100 -7.47 -11.21 3.77
C ILE A 100 -7.53 -12.26 4.89
N PHE A 101 -6.64 -13.24 4.87
CA PHE A 101 -6.51 -14.21 5.97
C PHE A 101 -5.35 -13.82 6.89
N LEU A 102 -5.52 -12.74 7.64
CA LEU A 102 -4.72 -12.53 8.85
C LEU A 102 -5.35 -13.36 9.97
N ASN A 103 -4.56 -14.16 10.67
CA ASN A 103 -5.03 -14.76 11.92
C ASN A 103 -5.28 -13.65 12.96
N ASP A 104 -6.19 -13.88 13.90
CA ASP A 104 -6.67 -12.81 14.79
C ASP A 104 -5.55 -12.21 15.65
N THR A 105 -4.57 -13.02 16.06
CA THR A 105 -3.37 -12.55 16.78
C THR A 105 -2.52 -11.55 15.97
N LYS A 106 -2.39 -11.74 14.65
CA LYS A 106 -1.65 -10.78 13.78
C LYS A 106 -2.47 -9.52 13.53
N LYS A 107 -3.81 -9.59 13.51
CA LYS A 107 -4.68 -8.41 13.42
C LYS A 107 -4.54 -7.52 14.65
N ASP A 108 -4.54 -8.13 15.84
CA ASP A 108 -4.35 -7.42 17.12
C ASP A 108 -2.97 -6.77 17.22
N TYR A 109 -1.93 -7.46 16.75
CA TYR A 109 -0.57 -6.90 16.73
C TYR A 109 -0.43 -5.74 15.74
N LEU A 110 -1.09 -5.83 14.58
CA LEU A 110 -1.15 -4.75 13.60
C LEU A 110 -1.93 -3.55 14.16
N LEU A 111 -3.07 -3.77 14.80
CA LEU A 111 -3.84 -2.73 15.49
C LEU A 111 -2.96 -2.00 16.50
N PHE A 112 -2.29 -2.75 17.38
CA PHE A 112 -1.43 -2.18 18.40
C PHE A 112 -0.25 -1.38 17.82
N LEU A 113 0.42 -1.91 16.79
CA LEU A 113 1.47 -1.19 16.06
C LEU A 113 0.96 0.11 15.44
N ASN A 114 -0.19 0.04 14.78
CA ASN A 114 -0.79 1.18 14.10
C ASN A 114 -1.17 2.27 15.11
N THR A 115 -1.84 1.92 16.20
CA THR A 115 -2.19 2.87 17.28
C THR A 115 -0.94 3.55 17.83
N LEU A 116 0.12 2.80 18.12
CA LEU A 116 1.36 3.38 18.66
C LEU A 116 2.05 4.32 17.66
N ILE A 117 2.16 3.95 16.39
CA ILE A 117 2.82 4.78 15.38
C ILE A 117 1.99 6.04 15.08
N VAL A 118 0.67 5.91 15.05
CA VAL A 118 -0.27 7.02 14.80
C VAL A 118 -0.26 8.02 15.95
N GLU A 119 -0.22 7.55 17.20
CA GLU A 119 -0.24 8.43 18.38
C GLU A 119 1.12 9.10 18.66
N ASN A 120 2.26 8.47 18.33
CA ASN A 120 3.56 8.86 18.90
C ASN A 120 4.59 9.37 17.87
N THR A 121 4.23 9.53 16.60
CA THR A 121 5.19 9.97 15.55
C THR A 121 4.59 11.06 14.65
N ASP A 122 5.42 11.79 13.91
CA ASP A 122 4.97 12.71 12.85
C ASP A 122 5.20 12.13 11.44
N LEU A 123 4.91 10.83 11.29
CA LEU A 123 5.18 10.08 10.05
C LEU A 123 3.92 9.94 9.21
N LYS A 124 3.46 11.05 8.64
CA LYS A 124 2.19 11.17 7.91
C LYS A 124 1.88 10.02 6.93
N TYR A 125 2.82 9.64 6.06
CA TYR A 125 2.57 8.62 5.04
C TYR A 125 2.57 7.22 5.64
N VAL A 126 3.37 6.97 6.68
CA VAL A 126 3.25 5.73 7.48
C VAL A 126 1.88 5.64 8.11
N LYS A 127 1.40 6.69 8.77
CA LYS A 127 0.05 6.74 9.35
C LYS A 127 -1.02 6.46 8.30
N MET A 128 -0.97 7.15 7.16
CA MET A 128 -1.94 6.97 6.08
C MET A 128 -2.00 5.53 5.58
N PHE A 129 -0.86 4.88 5.33
CA PHE A 129 -0.80 3.50 4.85
C PHE A 129 -1.28 2.49 5.91
N LEU A 130 -0.85 2.66 7.16
CA LEU A 130 -1.20 1.77 8.25
C LEU A 130 -2.67 1.91 8.68
N CYS A 131 -3.21 3.12 8.77
CA CYS A 131 -4.61 3.35 9.10
C CYS A 131 -5.54 2.74 8.04
N ALA A 132 -5.26 2.93 6.75
CA ALA A 132 -6.14 2.37 5.72
C ALA A 132 -6.00 0.83 5.63
N LEU A 133 -4.82 0.27 5.91
CA LEU A 133 -4.67 -1.18 6.08
C LEU A 133 -5.53 -1.69 7.25
N HIS A 134 -5.52 -0.95 8.37
CA HIS A 134 -6.32 -1.29 9.54
C HIS A 134 -7.82 -1.31 9.22
N GLU A 135 -8.33 -0.23 8.65
CA GLU A 135 -9.73 -0.09 8.28
C GLU A 135 -10.14 -1.18 7.29
N LYS A 136 -9.28 -1.50 6.32
CA LYS A 136 -9.51 -2.58 5.37
C LYS A 136 -9.66 -3.96 6.03
N ILE A 137 -8.90 -4.24 7.09
CA ILE A 137 -8.89 -5.55 7.75
C ILE A 137 -10.05 -5.69 8.74
N ASN A 138 -10.36 -4.62 9.48
CA ASN A 138 -11.26 -4.68 10.62
C ASN A 138 -12.64 -4.04 10.37
N GLY A 139 -12.79 -3.28 9.27
CA GLY A 139 -14.05 -2.63 8.91
C GLY A 139 -14.46 -1.50 9.86
N ASN A 140 -13.54 -0.99 10.68
CA ASN A 140 -13.74 0.14 11.57
C ASN A 140 -12.68 1.23 11.31
N ASP A 141 -13.06 2.49 11.54
CA ASP A 141 -12.15 3.64 11.46
C ASP A 141 -11.84 4.15 12.88
N PRO A 142 -10.81 3.62 13.55
CA PRO A 142 -10.38 4.16 14.84
C PRO A 142 -9.57 5.46 14.69
N PHE A 143 -9.34 5.97 13.48
CA PHE A 143 -8.39 7.06 13.21
C PHE A 143 -9.02 8.26 12.49
N THR A 144 -10.31 8.52 12.73
CA THR A 144 -11.06 9.65 12.14
C THR A 144 -10.37 11.00 12.38
N GLU A 145 -9.77 11.20 13.56
CA GLU A 145 -9.03 12.44 13.87
C GLU A 145 -7.83 12.63 12.92
N PHE A 146 -7.05 11.58 12.67
CA PHE A 146 -5.95 11.64 11.71
C PHE A 146 -6.46 11.85 10.29
N PHE A 147 -7.52 11.13 9.89
CA PHE A 147 -8.12 11.29 8.57
C PHE A 147 -8.52 12.74 8.30
N GLU A 148 -9.08 13.43 9.29
CA GLU A 148 -9.48 14.84 9.16
C GLU A 148 -8.31 15.81 8.95
N THR A 149 -7.08 15.45 9.37
CA THR A 149 -5.87 16.25 9.10
C THR A 149 -5.39 16.15 7.64
N LEU A 150 -5.89 15.19 6.87
CA LEU A 150 -5.45 14.94 5.49
C LEU A 150 -6.04 15.97 4.51
N LYS A 151 -5.24 16.35 3.50
CA LYS A 151 -5.70 17.15 2.37
C LYS A 151 -6.67 16.33 1.51
N LYS A 152 -7.52 17.01 0.72
CA LYS A 152 -8.49 16.36 -0.19
C LYS A 152 -7.89 15.24 -1.05
N THR A 153 -6.71 15.45 -1.64
CA THR A 153 -6.05 14.42 -2.47
C THR A 153 -5.58 13.22 -1.66
N GLU A 154 -5.20 13.42 -0.40
CA GLU A 154 -4.75 12.36 0.50
C GLU A 154 -5.95 11.59 1.07
N LYS A 155 -7.05 12.27 1.40
CA LYS A 155 -8.33 11.65 1.78
C LYS A 155 -8.84 10.73 0.68
N ASN A 156 -8.85 11.19 -0.58
CA ASN A 156 -9.26 10.37 -1.72
C ASN A 156 -8.36 9.13 -1.86
N TYR A 157 -7.05 9.31 -1.82
CA TYR A 157 -6.10 8.20 -1.89
C TYR A 157 -6.28 7.18 -0.76
N TYR A 158 -6.53 7.66 0.46
CA TYR A 158 -6.83 6.81 1.62
C TYR A 158 -8.09 5.96 1.37
N ILE A 159 -9.20 6.60 0.97
CA ILE A 159 -10.47 5.92 0.66
C ILE A 159 -10.26 4.88 -0.44
N ASP A 160 -9.56 5.25 -1.51
CA ASP A 160 -9.30 4.33 -2.61
C ASP A 160 -8.50 3.11 -2.13
N MET A 161 -7.50 3.31 -1.26
CA MET A 161 -6.68 2.24 -0.68
C MET A 161 -7.47 1.26 0.18
N VAL A 162 -8.38 1.74 1.04
CA VAL A 162 -9.30 0.89 1.82
C VAL A 162 -10.10 -0.03 0.87
N ASN A 163 -10.56 0.54 -0.25
CA ASN A 163 -11.41 -0.10 -1.24
C ASN A 163 -10.65 -0.92 -2.32
N ILE A 164 -9.31 -1.01 -2.27
CA ILE A 164 -8.53 -1.82 -3.24
C ILE A 164 -8.95 -3.30 -3.16
N LEU A 165 -9.41 -3.87 -4.27
CA LEU A 165 -9.80 -5.28 -4.40
C LEU A 165 -8.59 -6.23 -4.46
#